data_AF-A0A0A9FG36-F1
#
_entry.id   AF-A0A0A9FG36-F1
#
_cell.length_a   1.000
_cell.length_b   1.000
_cell.length_c   1.000
_cell.angle_alpha   90.00
_cell.angle_beta   90.00
_cell.angle_gamma   90.00
#
_symmetry.space_group_name_H-M   'P 1'
#
loop_
_entity.id
_entity.type
_entity.pdbx_description
1 polymer ?
#
loop_
_entity_poly.entity_id
_entity_poly.type
_entity_poly.pdbx_seq_one_letter_code
_entity_poly.pdbx_strand_id
1 'polypeptide(L)'
;MATSGRAHDAVAVEEDERRAMLVCRVIAGRVKRPPQEEEEAAAAEEYESVVGSAGVYSNLEELQVFNPRAILPCFVVVYKAS
;
A
#
# COMPACT_ATOMS: atom_id res chain seq x y z
N MET A 1 -4.01 -1.65 12.02
CA MET A 1 -2.62 -1.23 12.28
C MET A 1 -2.21 -0.25 11.19
N ALA A 2 -1.35 0.74 11.49
CA ALA A 2 -0.88 1.69 10.47
C ALA A 2 0.13 1.01 9.52
N THR A 3 0.02 1.25 8.22
CA THR A 3 0.93 0.69 7.19
C THR A 3 2.30 1.34 7.15
N SER A 4 2.54 2.35 7.99
CA SER A 4 3.81 3.08 8.09
C SER A 4 4.98 2.18 8.52
N GLY A 5 4.76 1.13 9.31
CA GLY A 5 5.82 0.19 9.71
C GLY A 5 6.41 -0.55 8.51
N ARG A 6 5.59 -1.18 7.68
CA ARG A 6 6.09 -1.84 6.45
C ARG A 6 6.73 -0.84 5.49
N ALA A 7 6.20 0.38 5.38
CA ALA A 7 6.82 1.43 4.57
C ALA A 7 8.17 1.89 5.12
N HIS A 8 8.39 1.81 6.44
CA HIS A 8 9.68 2.05 7.09
C HIS A 8 10.69 0.96 6.73
N ASP A 9 10.25 -0.30 6.83
CA ASP A 9 11.09 -1.49 6.64
C ASP A 9 11.47 -1.72 5.17
N ALA A 10 10.67 -1.22 4.23
CA ALA A 10 10.90 -1.37 2.79
C ALA A 10 12.20 -0.70 2.29
N VAL A 11 12.74 0.25 3.06
CA VAL A 11 14.01 0.91 2.73
C VAL A 11 15.07 0.45 3.72
N ALA A 12 16.06 -0.30 3.23
CA ALA A 12 17.27 -0.60 3.99
C ALA A 12 18.12 0.66 4.05
N VAL A 13 18.19 1.27 5.22
CA VAL A 13 19.01 2.46 5.50
C VAL A 13 19.81 2.19 6.76
N GLU A 14 21.07 2.63 6.79
CA GLU A 14 21.93 2.55 7.96
C GLU A 14 21.28 3.19 9.20
N GLU A 15 21.63 2.66 10.37
CA GLU A 15 21.20 3.15 11.69
C GLU A 15 21.84 4.51 11.99
N ASP A 16 21.33 5.59 11.38
CA ASP A 16 21.45 7.00 11.84
C ASP A 16 21.00 8.04 10.79
N GLU A 17 20.60 7.59 9.61
CA GLU A 17 20.19 8.50 8.53
C GLU A 17 18.79 9.08 8.73
N ARG A 18 18.60 10.32 8.28
CA ARG A 18 17.26 10.93 8.21
C ARG A 18 16.45 10.21 7.14
N ARG A 19 15.27 9.74 7.51
CA ARG A 19 14.32 9.06 6.62
C ARG A 19 13.18 9.99 6.25
N ALA A 20 12.57 9.74 5.10
CA ALA A 20 11.38 10.45 4.64
C ALA A 20 10.29 9.46 4.21
N MET A 21 9.06 9.71 4.63
CA MET A 21 7.87 9.02 4.15
C MET A 21 6.96 9.99 3.43
N LEU A 22 6.50 9.62 2.23
CA LEU A 22 5.48 10.37 1.52
C LEU A 22 4.10 9.86 1.93
N VAL A 23 3.28 10.76 2.48
CA VAL A 23 1.87 10.48 2.74
C VAL A 23 1.06 10.99 1.56
N CYS A 24 0.29 10.09 0.95
CA CYS A 24 -0.57 10.37 -0.19
C CYS A 24 -2.03 10.08 0.16
N ARG A 25 -2.94 10.85 -0.46
CA ARG A 25 -4.32 10.43 -0.67
C ARG A 25 -4.36 9.67 -1.99
N VAL A 26 -4.92 8.47 -1.98
CA VAL A 26 -4.99 7.61 -3.17
C VAL A 26 -6.43 7.46 -3.61
N ILE A 27 -6.71 7.69 -4.89
CA ILE A 27 -7.99 7.36 -5.52
C ILE A 27 -7.90 5.91 -5.98
N ALA A 28 -8.20 4.96 -5.08
CA ALA A 28 -7.99 3.54 -5.35
C ALA A 28 -8.94 2.96 -6.40
N GLY A 29 -10.09 3.61 -6.63
CA GLY A 29 -11.06 3.17 -7.61
C GLY A 29 -11.63 1.78 -7.29
N ARG A 30 -11.88 0.97 -8.32
CA ARG A 30 -12.22 -0.45 -8.13
C ARG A 30 -10.98 -1.24 -7.75
N VAL A 31 -11.01 -1.86 -6.57
CA VAL A 31 -9.88 -2.58 -6.00
C VAL A 31 -10.07 -4.08 -6.17
N LYS A 32 -9.15 -4.76 -6.87
CA LYS A 32 -9.12 -6.21 -6.92
C LYS A 32 -8.63 -6.75 -5.59
N ARG A 33 -9.42 -7.61 -4.96
CA ARG A 33 -9.04 -8.32 -3.73
C ARG A 33 -8.57 -9.73 -4.08
N PRO A 34 -7.64 -10.31 -3.30
CA PRO A 34 -7.33 -11.73 -3.44
C PRO A 34 -8.62 -12.54 -3.23
N PRO A 35 -8.81 -13.66 -3.94
CA PRO A 35 -10.00 -14.47 -3.81
C PRO A 35 -10.12 -14.95 -2.36
N GLN A 36 -11.13 -14.49 -1.64
CA GLN A 36 -11.69 -15.26 -0.54
C GLN A 36 -12.52 -16.38 -1.17
N GLU A 37 -12.55 -17.54 -0.54
CA GLU A 37 -12.98 -18.86 -1.06
C GLU A 37 -14.41 -18.92 -1.68
N GLU A 38 -15.14 -17.80 -1.79
CA GLU A 38 -16.52 -17.72 -2.27
C GLU A 38 -16.76 -16.80 -3.49
N GLU A 39 -15.79 -16.01 -3.96
CA GLU A 39 -15.97 -15.11 -5.14
C GLU A 39 -15.27 -15.64 -6.39
N GLU A 40 -15.72 -16.80 -6.90
CA GLU A 40 -15.19 -17.41 -8.13
C GLU A 40 -15.94 -16.98 -9.42
N ALA A 41 -16.73 -15.89 -9.37
CA ALA A 41 -17.55 -15.47 -10.52
C ALA A 41 -17.72 -13.95 -10.65
N ALA A 42 -16.65 -13.18 -10.54
CA ALA A 42 -16.65 -11.83 -11.11
C ALA A 42 -16.06 -11.89 -12.52
N ALA A 43 -16.88 -11.56 -13.51
CA ALA A 43 -16.49 -11.39 -14.91
C ALA A 43 -15.26 -10.48 -15.05
N ALA A 44 -14.66 -10.43 -16.24
CA ALA A 44 -13.50 -9.58 -16.56
C ALA A 44 -13.81 -8.08 -16.37
N GLU A 45 -13.82 -7.63 -15.11
CA GLU A 45 -13.95 -6.24 -14.74
C GLU A 45 -12.57 -5.58 -14.76
N GLU A 46 -12.53 -4.34 -15.24
CA GLU A 46 -11.33 -3.52 -15.19
C GLU A 46 -11.15 -2.97 -13.76
N TYR A 47 -10.00 -3.28 -13.16
CA TYR A 47 -9.61 -2.84 -11.82
C TYR A 47 -8.54 -1.75 -11.91
N GLU A 48 -8.62 -0.75 -11.04
CA GLU A 48 -7.69 0.38 -11.01
C GLU A 48 -6.57 0.19 -9.96
N SER A 49 -6.81 -0.69 -8.99
CA SER A 49 -5.82 -1.09 -7.99
C SER A 49 -6.00 -2.53 -7.51
N VAL A 50 -5.00 -3.06 -6.83
CA VAL A 50 -4.99 -4.42 -6.27
C VAL A 50 -4.48 -4.37 -4.83
N VAL A 51 -5.16 -5.08 -3.91
CA VAL A 51 -4.63 -5.31 -2.56
C VAL A 51 -3.71 -6.53 -2.60
N GLY A 52 -2.48 -6.37 -2.13
CA GLY A 52 -1.54 -7.47 -1.94
C GLY A 52 -2.06 -8.44 -0.87
N SER A 53 -1.98 -9.74 -1.14
CA SER A 53 -2.32 -10.78 -0.17
C SER A 53 -1.32 -10.75 0.96
N ALA A 54 -1.78 -10.33 2.13
CA ALA A 54 -1.08 -10.56 3.36
C ALA A 54 -1.63 -11.90 3.88
N GLY A 55 -0.77 -12.92 4.03
CA GLY A 55 -1.18 -14.27 4.44
C GLY A 55 -2.07 -14.29 5.69
N VAL A 56 -2.72 -15.43 5.96
CA VAL A 56 -3.85 -15.70 6.89
C VAL A 56 -3.85 -14.98 8.27
N TYR A 57 -2.75 -14.36 8.71
CA TYR A 57 -2.62 -13.63 9.98
C TYR A 57 -2.08 -12.18 9.86
N SER A 58 -1.94 -11.64 8.65
CA SER A 58 -1.27 -10.36 8.42
C SER A 58 -2.29 -9.30 8.00
N ASN A 59 -2.84 -8.55 8.94
CA ASN A 59 -3.78 -7.43 8.68
C ASN A 59 -3.08 -6.17 8.10
N LEU A 60 -2.23 -6.30 7.07
CA LEU A 60 -1.40 -5.18 6.59
C LEU A 60 -1.45 -5.08 5.06
N GLU A 61 -2.46 -4.36 4.60
CA GLU A 61 -2.85 -4.12 3.20
C GLU A 61 -1.77 -3.31 2.45
N GLU A 62 -1.09 -3.97 1.52
CA GLU A 62 -0.30 -3.31 0.48
C GLU A 62 -1.23 -2.98 -0.68
N LEU A 63 -1.16 -1.77 -1.23
CA LEU A 63 -2.03 -1.34 -2.34
C LEU A 63 -1.19 -0.99 -3.56
N GLN A 64 -1.39 -1.73 -4.64
CA GLN A 64 -0.78 -1.45 -5.94
C GLN A 64 -1.76 -0.67 -6.80
N VAL A 65 -1.36 0.49 -7.32
CA VAL A 65 -2.20 1.40 -8.12
C VAL A 65 -1.60 1.50 -9.52
N PHE A 66 -2.41 1.28 -10.57
CA PHE A 66 -1.92 1.26 -11.95
C PHE A 66 -1.85 2.66 -12.59
N ASN A 67 -2.65 3.61 -12.09
CA ASN A 67 -2.68 4.98 -12.60
C ASN A 67 -1.92 5.93 -11.65
N PRO A 68 -0.73 6.45 -12.04
CA PRO A 68 0.04 7.35 -11.18
C PRO A 68 -0.68 8.68 -10.88
N ARG A 69 -1.62 9.12 -11.73
CA ARG A 69 -2.40 10.34 -11.48
C ARG A 69 -3.41 10.18 -10.34
N ALA A 70 -3.69 8.95 -9.92
CA ALA A 70 -4.56 8.65 -8.79
C ALA A 70 -3.85 8.86 -7.43
N ILE A 71 -2.53 9.06 -7.43
CA ILE A 71 -1.73 9.31 -6.24
C ILE A 71 -1.64 10.83 -6.04
N LEU A 72 -2.24 11.33 -4.97
CA LEU A 72 -2.25 12.75 -4.61
C LEU A 72 -1.34 12.97 -3.41
N PRO A 73 -0.10 13.47 -3.61
CA PRO A 73 0.81 13.79 -2.52
C PRO A 73 0.15 14.76 -1.53
N CYS A 74 0.23 14.47 -0.24
CA CYS A 74 -0.30 15.34 0.81
C CYS A 74 0.85 16.03 1.55
N PHE A 75 1.78 15.24 2.11
CA PHE A 75 2.92 15.77 2.84
C PHE A 75 4.05 14.75 2.93
N VAL A 76 5.26 15.25 3.19
CA VAL A 76 6.45 14.44 3.46
C VAL A 76 6.74 14.51 4.96
N VAL A 77 6.88 13.35 5.59
CA VAL A 77 7.29 13.21 6.99
C VAL A 77 8.78 12.92 7.01
N VAL A 78 9.59 13.81 7.58
CA VAL A 78 11.02 13.59 7.79
C VAL A 78 11.26 13.23 9.26
N TYR A 79 11.93 12.11 9.51
CA TYR A 79 12.17 11.59 10.85
C TYR A 79 13.55 10.92 10.93
N LYS A 80 14.00 10.63 12.15
CA LYS A 80 15.16 9.77 12.41
C LYS A 80 14.65 8.43 12.94
N ALA A 81 15.19 7.34 12.40
CA ALA A 81 15.06 6.04 13.03
C ALA A 81 16.03 6.01 14.22
N SER A 82 15.54 5.62 15.39
CA SER A 82 16.33 5.50 16.62
C SER A 82 16.53 4.04 16.99
#